data_AF-A0A439IEG6-F1
#
_entry.id   AF-A0A439IEG6-F1
#
_cell.length_a   1.000
_cell.length_b   1.000
_cell.length_c   1.000
_cell.angle_alpha   90.00
_cell.angle_beta   90.00
_cell.angle_gamma   90.00
#
_symmetry.space_group_name_H-M   'P 1'
#
loop_
_entity.id
_entity.type
_entity.pdbx_description
1 polymer ?
#
loop_
_entity_poly.entity_id
_entity_poly.type
_entity_poly.pdbx_seq_one_letter_code
_entity_poly.pdbx_strand_id
1 'polypeptide(L)'
;MDRNGIVFEGEMNFLGILLHQAALYSKAKIDALPDDVSVDDECGMIEAASAPAFALAETILSLPARSENEIRIKATATAWIEGTYWTDANFRALN
;
A
#
# COMPACT_ATOMS: atom_id res chain seq x y z
N MET A 1 3.20 -23.96 -23.93
CA MET A 1 3.79 -22.61 -23.81
C MET A 1 3.96 -22.35 -22.33
N ASP A 2 5.16 -22.59 -21.82
CA ASP A 2 5.49 -22.33 -20.42
C ASP A 2 5.49 -20.83 -20.20
N ARG A 3 4.45 -20.33 -19.52
CA ARG A 3 4.42 -18.98 -18.95
C ARG A 3 5.26 -18.99 -17.67
N ASN A 4 6.53 -19.37 -17.75
CA ASN A 4 7.50 -18.99 -16.74
C ASN A 4 7.84 -17.52 -16.99
N GLY A 5 6.87 -16.65 -16.68
CA GLY A 5 7.17 -15.26 -16.41
C GLY A 5 8.28 -15.26 -15.37
N ILE A 6 9.35 -14.52 -15.64
CA ILE A 6 10.50 -14.39 -14.76
C ILE A 6 9.95 -13.80 -13.46
N VAL A 7 9.63 -14.65 -12.48
CA VAL A 7 9.32 -14.22 -11.13
C VAL A 7 10.67 -13.80 -10.57
N PHE A 8 10.90 -12.50 -10.49
CA PHE A 8 12.08 -11.98 -9.82
C PHE A 8 11.96 -12.38 -8.35
N GLU A 9 12.91 -13.18 -7.86
CA GLU A 9 13.04 -13.43 -6.42
C GLU A 9 13.17 -12.06 -5.73
N GLY A 10 12.20 -11.75 -4.86
CA GLY A 10 12.14 -10.47 -4.16
C GLY A 10 11.23 -9.40 -4.76
N GLU A 11 10.52 -9.67 -5.86
CA GLU A 11 9.54 -8.75 -6.46
C GLU A 11 8.50 -8.27 -5.42
N MET A 12 7.88 -9.20 -4.69
CA MET A 12 6.93 -8.85 -3.64
C MET A 12 7.56 -8.07 -2.49
N ASN A 13 8.81 -8.36 -2.12
CA ASN A 13 9.53 -7.61 -1.08
C ASN A 13 9.75 -6.16 -1.52
N PHE A 14 10.17 -5.96 -2.77
CA PHE A 14 10.33 -4.62 -3.34
C PHE A 14 9.01 -3.87 -3.39
N LEU A 15 7.93 -4.51 -3.84
CA LEU A 15 6.58 -3.92 -3.85
C LEU A 15 6.10 -3.57 -2.43
N GLY A 16 6.39 -4.40 -1.42
CA GLY A 16 6.08 -4.10 -0.03
C GLY A 16 6.79 -2.85 0.49
N ILE A 17 8.07 -2.65 0.13
CA ILE A 17 8.82 -1.43 0.47
C ILE A 17 8.20 -0.21 -0.24
N LEU A 18 7.88 -0.33 -1.53
CA LEU A 18 7.24 0.74 -2.28
C LEU A 18 5.89 1.11 -1.70
N LEU A 19 5.07 0.13 -1.30
CA LEU A 19 3.78 0.38 -0.65
C LEU A 19 3.96 1.19 0.62
N HIS A 20 4.94 0.84 1.46
CA HIS A 20 5.21 1.59 2.69
C HIS A 20 5.65 3.03 2.42
N GLN A 21 6.54 3.23 1.45
CA GLN A 21 6.99 4.57 1.04
C GLN A 21 5.83 5.40 0.49
N ALA A 22 4.98 4.80 -0.36
CA ALA A 22 3.80 5.47 -0.90
C ALA A 22 2.82 5.84 0.22
N ALA A 23 2.56 4.94 1.17
CA ALA A 23 1.70 5.19 2.32
C ALA A 23 2.18 6.37 3.18
N LEU A 24 3.48 6.42 3.49
CA LEU A 24 4.09 7.55 4.22
C LEU A 24 3.96 8.86 3.45
N TYR A 25 4.15 8.82 2.13
CA TYR A 25 4.01 10.00 1.28
C TYR A 25 2.57 10.48 1.19
N SER A 26 1.60 9.57 1.08
CA SER A 26 0.17 9.88 1.12
C SER A 26 -0.18 10.57 2.45
N LYS A 27 0.27 10.01 3.58
CA LYS A 27 0.08 10.62 4.90
C LYS A 27 0.64 12.04 4.94
N ALA A 28 1.89 12.24 4.51
CA ALA A 28 2.51 13.56 4.52
C ALA A 28 1.77 14.58 3.64
N LYS A 29 1.17 14.15 2.53
CA LYS A 29 0.33 15.01 1.69
C LYS A 29 -1.00 15.37 2.33
N ILE A 30 -1.64 14.39 2.98
CA ILE A 30 -2.91 14.59 3.67
C ILE A 30 -2.72 15.51 4.87
N ASP A 31 -1.66 15.31 5.65
CA ASP A 31 -1.30 16.16 6.79
C ASP A 31 -0.93 17.60 6.38
N ALA A 32 -0.64 17.83 5.10
CA ALA A 32 -0.30 19.15 4.54
C ALA A 32 -1.47 19.84 3.83
N LEU A 33 -2.68 19.27 3.88
CA LEU A 33 -3.87 19.91 3.32
C LEU A 33 -4.23 21.19 4.10
N PRO A 34 -4.72 22.24 3.42
CA PRO A 34 -5.20 23.44 4.10
C PRO A 34 -6.43 23.15 4.97
N ASP A 35 -6.52 23.77 6.14
CA ASP A 35 -7.68 23.60 7.04
C ASP A 35 -8.97 24.25 6.51
N ASP A 36 -8.88 25.12 5.50
CA ASP A 36 -9.98 25.91 4.95
C ASP A 36 -10.50 25.40 3.58
N VAL A 37 -10.13 24.17 3.21
CA VAL A 37 -10.60 23.49 2.00
C VAL A 37 -12.05 23.02 2.14
N SER A 38 -12.80 22.97 1.03
CA SER A 38 -14.14 22.37 1.03
C SER A 38 -14.05 20.86 1.24
N VAL A 39 -15.09 20.24 1.82
CA VAL A 39 -15.12 18.78 2.04
C VAL A 39 -14.95 18.01 0.73
N ASP A 40 -15.58 18.47 -0.36
CA ASP A 40 -15.51 17.81 -1.67
C ASP A 40 -14.08 17.85 -2.23
N ASP A 41 -13.41 19.00 -2.10
CA ASP A 41 -12.01 19.17 -2.52
C ASP A 41 -11.05 18.36 -1.62
N GLU A 42 -11.30 18.34 -0.31
CA GLU A 42 -10.54 17.53 0.66
C GLU A 42 -10.57 16.05 0.27
N CYS A 43 -11.77 15.51 0.01
CA CYS A 43 -11.94 14.12 -0.43
C CYS A 43 -11.15 13.84 -1.71
N GLY A 44 -11.28 14.70 -2.73
CA GLY A 44 -10.54 14.54 -3.98
C GLY A 44 -9.02 14.59 -3.80
N MET A 45 -8.53 15.44 -2.90
CA MET A 45 -7.11 15.54 -2.58
C MET A 45 -6.59 14.33 -1.82
N ILE A 46 -7.36 13.79 -0.86
CA ILE A 46 -7.03 12.56 -0.13
C ILE A 46 -6.98 11.37 -1.10
N GLU A 47 -7.96 11.24 -2.00
CA GLU A 47 -7.98 10.20 -3.03
C GLU A 47 -6.75 10.30 -3.94
N ALA A 48 -6.45 11.49 -4.44
CA ALA A 48 -5.29 11.72 -5.30
C ALA A 48 -3.96 11.45 -4.58
N ALA A 49 -3.85 11.82 -3.30
CA ALA A 49 -2.68 11.53 -2.47
C ALA A 49 -2.50 10.03 -2.23
N SER A 50 -3.60 9.29 -2.10
CA SER A 50 -3.62 7.86 -1.76
C SER A 50 -3.53 6.93 -2.98
N ALA A 51 -3.86 7.42 -4.17
CA ALA A 51 -3.91 6.63 -5.41
C ALA A 51 -2.65 5.78 -5.70
N PRO A 52 -1.41 6.28 -5.49
CA PRO A 52 -0.21 5.47 -5.72
C PRO A 52 -0.11 4.25 -4.80
N ALA A 53 -0.46 4.41 -3.53
CA ALA A 53 -0.45 3.33 -2.55
C ALA A 53 -1.57 2.32 -2.82
N PHE A 54 -2.75 2.79 -3.27
CA PHE A 54 -3.83 1.92 -3.75
C PHE A 54 -3.39 1.04 -4.92
N ALA A 55 -2.80 1.62 -5.96
CA ALA A 55 -2.34 0.89 -7.14
C ALA A 55 -1.28 -0.19 -6.79
N LEU A 56 -0.37 0.13 -5.86
CA LEU A 56 0.62 -0.82 -5.35
C LEU A 56 -0.02 -1.95 -4.55
N ALA A 57 -0.97 -1.63 -3.66
CA ALA A 57 -1.70 -2.62 -2.88
C ALA A 57 -2.49 -3.59 -3.78
N GLU A 58 -3.21 -3.09 -4.79
CA GLU A 58 -3.90 -3.93 -5.77
C GLU A 58 -2.93 -4.85 -6.54
N THR A 59 -1.79 -4.30 -6.95
CA THR A 59 -0.74 -5.08 -7.63
C THR A 59 -0.24 -6.22 -6.74
N ILE A 60 0.12 -5.93 -5.49
CA ILE A 60 0.54 -6.94 -4.49
C ILE A 60 -0.54 -8.02 -4.29
N LEU A 61 -1.81 -7.61 -4.19
CA LEU A 61 -2.91 -8.54 -3.96
C LEU A 61 -3.16 -9.47 -5.16
N SER A 62 -2.84 -9.04 -6.38
CA SER A 62 -2.94 -9.86 -7.59
C SER A 62 -1.87 -10.96 -7.70
N LEU A 63 -0.73 -10.81 -7.01
CA LEU A 63 0.38 -11.75 -7.06
C LEU A 63 0.19 -12.94 -6.10
N PRO A 64 0.63 -14.15 -6.47
CA PRO A 64 0.62 -15.30 -5.57
C PRO A 64 1.70 -15.17 -4.49
N ALA A 65 1.34 -15.38 -3.22
CA ALA A 65 2.32 -15.48 -2.13
C ALA A 65 2.80 -16.93 -1.98
N ARG A 66 4.11 -17.12 -1.84
CA ARG A 66 4.81 -18.40 -1.77
C ARG A 66 5.64 -18.54 -0.48
N SER A 67 5.81 -17.46 0.27
CA SER A 67 6.51 -17.44 1.56
C SER A 67 5.70 -16.72 2.65
N GLU A 68 6.04 -16.96 3.92
CA GLU A 68 5.44 -16.24 5.05
C GLU A 68 5.63 -14.73 4.94
N ASN A 69 6.78 -14.28 4.43
CA ASN A 69 7.05 -12.85 4.25
C ASN A 69 6.10 -12.23 3.21
N GLU A 70 5.88 -12.92 2.10
CA GLU A 70 4.95 -12.48 1.07
C GLU A 70 3.50 -12.46 1.57
N ILE A 71 3.12 -13.43 2.41
CA ILE A 71 1.81 -13.42 3.08
C ILE A 71 1.65 -12.17 3.95
N ARG A 72 2.67 -11.80 4.73
CA ARG A 72 2.66 -10.55 5.53
C ARG A 72 2.54 -9.32 4.64
N ILE A 73 3.26 -9.26 3.52
CA ILE A 73 3.16 -8.15 2.57
C ILE A 73 1.75 -8.04 1.98
N LYS A 74 1.09 -9.16 1.66
CA LYS A 74 -0.34 -9.13 1.24
C LYS A 74 -1.28 -8.68 2.35
N ALA A 75 -1.02 -9.07 3.60
CA ALA A 75 -1.79 -8.58 4.74
C ALA A 75 -1.64 -7.06 4.90
N THR A 76 -0.43 -6.53 4.76
CA THR A 76 -0.15 -5.08 4.75
C THR A 76 -0.87 -4.37 3.61
N ALA A 77 -0.88 -4.93 2.40
CA ALA A 77 -1.64 -4.38 1.28
C ALA A 77 -3.16 -4.41 1.53
N THR A 78 -3.68 -5.49 2.12
CA THR A 78 -5.09 -5.61 2.51
C THR A 78 -5.46 -4.53 3.53
N ALA A 79 -4.62 -4.33 4.54
CA ALA A 79 -4.83 -3.31 5.56
C ALA A 79 -4.85 -1.89 4.98
N TRP A 80 -4.07 -1.62 3.92
CA TRP A 80 -4.17 -0.35 3.19
C TRP A 80 -5.54 -0.16 2.55
N ILE A 81 -6.02 -1.15 1.79
CA ILE A 81 -7.32 -1.10 1.12
C ILE A 81 -8.47 -0.96 2.13
N GLU A 82 -8.39 -1.65 3.27
CA GLU A 82 -9.41 -1.61 4.32
C GLU A 82 -9.30 -0.39 5.23
N GLY A 83 -8.30 0.48 5.05
CA GLY A 83 -8.08 1.66 5.90
C GLY A 83 -7.56 1.34 7.32
N THR A 84 -7.14 0.10 7.57
CA THR A 84 -6.61 -0.38 8.86
C THR A 84 -5.09 -0.38 8.94
N TYR A 85 -4.40 0.10 7.90
CA TYR A 85 -2.94 0.11 7.77
C TYR A 85 -2.21 0.73 8.96
N TRP A 86 -2.70 1.86 9.46
CA TRP A 86 -2.08 2.60 10.56
C TRP A 86 -2.52 2.13 11.96
N THR A 87 -3.39 1.12 12.05
CA THR A 87 -3.82 0.58 13.35
C THR A 87 -2.70 -0.25 13.99
N ASP A 88 -2.54 -0.14 15.32
CA ASP A 88 -1.45 -0.79 16.09
C ASP A 88 -1.34 -2.31 15.87
N ALA A 89 -2.41 -2.96 15.41
CA ALA A 89 -2.42 -4.39 15.07
C ALA A 89 -1.43 -4.76 13.95
N ASN A 90 -1.17 -3.86 13.00
CA ASN A 90 -0.29 -4.12 11.85
C ASN A 90 1.17 -3.72 12.08
N PHE A 91 1.48 -2.88 13.08
CA PHE A 91 2.84 -2.41 13.36
C PHE A 91 3.80 -3.53 13.81
N ARG A 92 3.25 -4.65 14.31
CA ARG A 92 4.03 -5.84 14.69
C ARG A 92 4.28 -6.82 13.54
N ALA A 93 3.63 -6.65 12.39
CA ALA A 93 3.83 -7.52 11.22
C ALA A 93 5.04 -7.11 10.36
N LEU A 94 5.58 -5.92 10.59
CA LEU A 94 6.70 -5.34 9.85
C LEU A 94 8.03 -5.32 10.62
N ASN A 95 8.06 -5.80 11.88
CA ASN A 95 9.27 -5.91 12.72
C ASN A 95 9.68 -7.37 12.94
#